data_AF-A0A535MCW4-F1
#
_entry.id   AF-A0A535MCW4-F1
#
_cell.length_a   1.000
_cell.length_b   1.000
_cell.length_c   1.000
_cell.angle_alpha   90.00
_cell.angle_beta   90.00
_cell.angle_gamma   90.00
#
_symmetry.space_group_name_H-M   'P 1'
#
loop_
_entity.id
_entity.type
_entity.pdbx_description
1 polymer ?
#
loop_
_entity_poly.entity_id
_entity_poly.type
_entity_poly.pdbx_seq_one_letter_code
_entity_poly.pdbx_strand_id
1 'polypeptide(L)'
;MPFAAAAGIEIDTASAEEVTGRMPWAPERCTTLGILHGGALMTFADTLGALCAFLNLPPGAGTSTIESKTNFFRAVREGQVVHARSFPLHTGRTVIVVQTDLGDGNGKRVAQPERRNALSSNTLAALHREFDRIAGDPAVRVVVLTGEGIGFCAGADIKSGPEDSDDLGGVPGGELLSRVSNPTVVTFAAQELMASLFEKIHRLRVPVIAAVNGAAHGGGFALALACDIRIASERARFGSFEARRGFHHADGGIVRLVNICGAGVALEMLLTAEPIDAERALRCNLVSRVVPHERLMEEAHTVARQILRNSQTAVRSAKETILDIIGRPLDDQLRIEALNGYSSLGADTADRLQRFYEKTDAGRAGRSETPLP
;
A
#
# COMPACT_ATOMS: atom_id res chain seq x y z
N MET A 1 30.02 -5.94 -19.11
CA MET A 1 30.06 -5.96 -17.63
C MET A 1 30.47 -7.36 -17.17
N PRO A 2 31.64 -7.56 -16.52
CA PRO A 2 32.14 -8.90 -16.17
C PRO A 2 31.15 -9.74 -15.33
N PHE A 3 30.46 -9.09 -14.38
CA PHE A 3 29.43 -9.74 -13.56
C PHE A 3 28.23 -10.25 -14.39
N ALA A 4 27.78 -9.48 -15.39
CA ALA A 4 26.69 -9.89 -16.27
C ALA A 4 27.02 -11.20 -17.02
N ALA A 5 28.24 -11.30 -17.56
CA ALA A 5 28.70 -12.51 -18.22
C ALA A 5 28.77 -13.71 -17.27
N ALA A 6 29.27 -13.52 -16.04
CA ALA A 6 29.33 -14.58 -15.02
C ALA A 6 27.93 -15.06 -14.59
N ALA A 7 26.94 -14.16 -14.58
CA ALA A 7 25.55 -14.49 -14.27
C ALA A 7 24.76 -15.08 -15.46
N GLY A 8 25.33 -15.14 -16.67
CA GLY A 8 24.65 -15.58 -17.89
C GLY A 8 23.61 -14.59 -18.41
N ILE A 9 23.87 -13.29 -18.22
CA ILE A 9 23.07 -12.18 -18.71
C ILE A 9 23.66 -11.69 -20.04
N GLU A 10 22.82 -11.64 -21.07
CA GLU A 10 23.15 -11.05 -22.36
C GLU A 10 22.48 -9.67 -22.45
N ILE A 11 23.26 -8.63 -22.77
CA ILE A 11 22.73 -7.28 -23.01
C ILE A 11 22.50 -7.14 -24.52
N ASP A 12 21.27 -6.85 -24.91
CA ASP A 12 20.85 -6.69 -26.30
C ASP A 12 21.08 -5.23 -26.75
N THR A 13 20.59 -4.26 -25.97
CA THR A 13 20.80 -2.82 -26.22
C THR A 13 21.06 -2.06 -24.92
N ALA A 14 21.79 -0.94 -25.01
CA ALA A 14 22.05 -0.08 -23.86
C ALA A 14 22.17 1.39 -24.27
N SER A 15 21.21 2.21 -23.86
CA SER A 15 21.20 3.68 -23.97
C SER A 15 20.73 4.32 -22.66
N ALA A 16 20.80 5.65 -22.59
CA ALA A 16 20.31 6.39 -21.41
C ALA A 16 18.79 6.25 -21.25
N GLU A 17 18.06 6.12 -22.35
CA GLU A 17 16.61 5.95 -22.38
C GLU A 17 16.20 4.53 -22.02
N GLU A 18 16.98 3.53 -22.42
CA GLU A 18 16.59 2.14 -22.30
C GLU A 18 17.76 1.15 -22.38
N VAL A 19 17.73 0.12 -21.54
CA VAL A 19 18.63 -1.02 -21.60
C VAL A 19 17.78 -2.29 -21.75
N THR A 20 18.06 -3.12 -22.75
CA THR A 20 17.41 -4.42 -22.93
C THR A 20 18.40 -5.56 -22.83
N GLY A 21 17.91 -6.73 -22.45
CA GLY A 21 18.73 -7.92 -22.38
C GLY A 21 17.90 -9.18 -22.19
N ARG A 22 18.60 -10.30 -22.12
CA ARG A 22 18.01 -11.63 -21.94
C ARG A 22 18.84 -12.52 -21.04
N MET A 23 18.15 -13.42 -20.32
CA MET A 23 18.73 -14.47 -19.50
C MET A 23 18.11 -15.80 -19.91
N PRO A 24 18.86 -16.67 -20.61
CA PRO A 24 18.42 -18.03 -20.88
C PRO A 24 18.31 -18.84 -19.58
N TRP A 25 17.28 -19.69 -19.51
CA TRP A 25 17.20 -20.71 -18.45
C TRP A 25 18.45 -21.60 -18.49
N ALA A 26 18.97 -21.95 -17.32
CA ALA A 26 20.04 -22.92 -17.17
C ALA A 26 19.89 -23.70 -15.86
N PRO A 27 20.25 -24.99 -15.83
CA PRO A 27 20.04 -25.84 -14.67
C PRO A 27 20.84 -25.35 -13.44
N GLU A 28 21.99 -24.70 -13.66
CA GLU A 28 22.84 -24.16 -12.59
C GLU A 28 22.22 -22.91 -11.90
N ARG A 29 21.19 -22.32 -12.51
CA ARG A 29 20.47 -21.14 -11.99
C ARG A 29 19.11 -21.49 -11.40
N CYS A 30 18.82 -22.77 -11.20
CA CYS A 30 17.50 -23.23 -10.74
C CYS A 30 17.45 -23.58 -9.25
N THR A 31 16.26 -23.48 -8.67
CA THR A 31 15.89 -24.13 -7.40
C THR A 31 15.35 -25.53 -7.66
N THR A 32 14.94 -26.23 -6.59
CA THR A 32 14.21 -27.50 -6.65
C THR A 32 13.05 -27.42 -7.66
N LEU A 33 12.84 -28.48 -8.44
CA LEU A 33 11.81 -28.61 -9.50
C LEU A 33 12.11 -27.89 -10.82
N GLY A 34 13.37 -27.49 -11.08
CA GLY A 34 13.79 -26.95 -12.38
C GLY A 34 13.26 -25.54 -12.67
N ILE A 35 12.91 -24.79 -11.62
CA ILE A 35 12.42 -23.42 -11.70
C ILE A 35 13.61 -22.47 -11.53
N LEU A 36 13.71 -21.45 -12.38
CA LEU A 36 14.77 -20.45 -12.28
C LEU A 36 14.71 -19.76 -10.90
N HIS A 37 15.86 -19.70 -10.23
CA HIS A 37 15.97 -19.16 -8.88
C HIS A 37 15.62 -17.67 -8.86
N GLY A 38 14.82 -17.22 -7.90
CA GLY A 38 14.43 -15.81 -7.78
C GLY A 38 15.63 -14.86 -7.71
N GLY A 39 16.71 -15.27 -7.02
CA GLY A 39 18.00 -14.59 -7.03
C GLY A 39 18.63 -14.39 -8.42
N ALA A 40 18.43 -15.30 -9.38
CA ALA A 40 18.91 -15.12 -10.74
C ALA A 40 18.09 -14.04 -11.47
N LEU A 41 16.76 -14.03 -11.29
CA LEU A 41 15.88 -12.98 -11.80
C LEU A 41 16.18 -11.60 -11.18
N MET A 42 16.45 -11.54 -9.87
CA MET A 42 16.87 -10.30 -9.20
C MET A 42 18.21 -9.81 -9.72
N THR A 43 19.18 -10.71 -9.85
CA THR A 43 20.50 -10.39 -10.40
C THR A 43 20.37 -9.84 -11.82
N PHE A 44 19.49 -10.42 -12.62
CA PHE A 44 19.19 -9.93 -13.96
C PHE A 44 18.58 -8.53 -13.95
N ALA A 45 17.53 -8.34 -13.15
CA ALA A 45 16.83 -7.07 -13.01
C ALA A 45 17.74 -5.93 -12.54
N ASP A 46 18.55 -6.22 -11.52
CA ASP A 46 19.49 -5.29 -10.90
C ASP A 46 20.65 -4.94 -11.84
N THR A 47 21.16 -5.91 -12.59
CA THR A 47 22.24 -5.70 -13.56
C THR A 47 21.84 -4.71 -14.65
N LEU A 48 20.66 -4.88 -15.27
CA LEU A 48 20.18 -3.94 -16.29
C LEU A 48 19.78 -2.60 -15.66
N GLY A 49 19.18 -2.64 -14.47
CA GLY A 49 18.81 -1.44 -13.72
C GLY A 49 20.01 -0.55 -13.40
N ALA A 50 21.08 -1.15 -12.88
CA ALA A 50 22.34 -0.48 -12.58
C ALA A 50 23.02 0.07 -13.84
N LEU A 51 22.97 -0.68 -14.96
CA LEU A 51 23.50 -0.20 -16.23
C LEU A 51 22.73 1.03 -16.75
N CYS A 52 21.40 1.01 -16.69
CA CYS A 52 20.56 2.14 -17.05
C CYS A 52 20.80 3.35 -16.14
N ALA A 53 20.96 3.14 -14.83
CA ALA A 53 21.31 4.21 -13.90
C ALA A 53 22.69 4.82 -14.21
N PHE A 54 23.68 3.98 -14.48
CA PHE A 54 25.03 4.40 -14.85
C PHE A 54 25.05 5.27 -16.11
N LEU A 55 24.29 4.90 -17.13
CA LEU A 55 24.19 5.65 -18.39
C LEU A 55 23.54 7.04 -18.22
N ASN A 56 22.86 7.28 -17.09
CA ASN A 56 22.25 8.57 -16.75
C ASN A 56 23.09 9.39 -15.76
N LEU A 57 24.32 8.95 -15.43
CA LEU A 57 25.21 9.69 -14.56
C LEU A 57 25.95 10.82 -15.30
N PRO A 58 26.24 11.94 -14.62
CA PRO A 58 27.20 12.93 -15.12
C PRO A 58 28.59 12.30 -15.36
N PRO A 59 29.37 12.83 -16.31
CA PRO A 59 30.73 12.35 -16.55
C PRO A 59 31.58 12.33 -15.27
N GLY A 60 32.16 11.17 -14.96
CA GLY A 60 33.01 10.97 -13.77
C GLY A 60 32.27 10.72 -12.46
N ALA A 61 30.92 10.69 -12.45
CA ALA A 61 30.15 10.29 -11.28
C ALA A 61 30.06 8.76 -11.15
N GLY A 62 29.98 8.27 -9.92
CA GLY A 62 29.71 6.86 -9.60
C GLY A 62 28.29 6.68 -9.06
N THR A 63 27.84 5.42 -8.98
CA THR A 63 26.56 5.06 -8.37
C THR A 63 26.73 3.78 -7.56
N SER A 64 25.82 3.58 -6.59
CA SER A 64 25.65 2.32 -5.87
C SER A 64 24.15 2.11 -5.71
N THR A 65 23.71 0.85 -5.83
CA THR A 65 22.33 0.48 -5.56
C THR A 65 22.02 0.77 -4.09
N ILE A 66 21.01 1.60 -3.84
CA ILE A 66 20.51 1.93 -2.49
C ILE A 66 19.47 0.90 -2.06
N GLU A 67 18.59 0.52 -2.99
CA GLU A 67 17.48 -0.42 -2.81
C GLU A 67 17.21 -1.12 -4.14
N SER A 68 16.92 -2.42 -4.08
CA SER A 68 16.51 -3.23 -5.23
C SER A 68 15.50 -4.26 -4.76
N LYS A 69 14.27 -4.16 -5.26
CA LYS A 69 13.18 -5.07 -4.95
C LYS A 69 12.63 -5.63 -6.25
N THR A 70 12.31 -6.92 -6.27
CA THR A 70 11.75 -7.61 -7.44
C THR A 70 10.58 -8.46 -6.98
N ASN A 71 9.40 -8.22 -7.52
CA ASN A 71 8.23 -9.07 -7.32
C ASN A 71 8.22 -10.16 -8.39
N PHE A 72 8.07 -11.42 -8.00
CA PHE A 72 7.98 -12.55 -8.92
C PHE A 72 6.53 -12.92 -9.17
N PHE A 73 6.12 -12.93 -10.44
CA PHE A 73 4.74 -13.24 -10.83
C PHE A 73 4.62 -14.65 -11.41
N ARG A 74 5.68 -15.15 -12.04
CA ARG A 74 5.66 -16.43 -12.76
C ARG A 74 6.94 -17.22 -12.60
N ALA A 75 6.81 -18.54 -12.48
CA ALA A 75 7.93 -19.46 -12.55
C ALA A 75 8.46 -19.58 -13.98
N VAL A 76 9.79 -19.50 -14.14
CA VAL A 76 10.49 -19.75 -15.41
C VAL A 76 11.06 -21.16 -15.40
N ARG A 77 10.76 -21.95 -16.43
CA ARG A 77 11.12 -23.37 -16.55
C ARG A 77 12.03 -23.61 -17.75
N GLU A 78 12.50 -24.86 -17.86
CA GLU A 78 13.37 -25.32 -18.94
C GLU A 78 12.85 -24.91 -20.33
N GLY A 79 13.79 -24.47 -21.19
CA GLY A 79 13.50 -24.01 -22.55
C GLY A 79 13.00 -22.57 -22.66
N GLN A 80 12.76 -21.86 -21.55
CA GLN A 80 12.36 -20.46 -21.57
C GLN A 80 13.56 -19.50 -21.53
N VAL A 81 13.42 -18.35 -22.18
CA VAL A 81 14.34 -17.21 -22.08
C VAL A 81 13.57 -16.06 -21.43
N VAL A 82 14.19 -15.45 -20.42
CA VAL A 82 13.64 -14.25 -19.78
C VAL A 82 14.22 -13.04 -20.50
N HIS A 83 13.36 -12.15 -20.97
CA HIS A 83 13.74 -10.86 -21.52
C HIS A 83 13.53 -9.78 -20.46
N ALA A 84 14.39 -8.77 -20.45
CA ALA A 84 14.23 -7.64 -19.56
C ALA A 84 14.44 -6.31 -20.27
N ARG A 85 13.72 -5.30 -19.81
CA ARG A 85 13.79 -3.92 -20.30
C ARG A 85 13.87 -2.96 -19.11
N SER A 86 14.98 -2.24 -19.00
CA SER A 86 15.21 -1.22 -17.97
C SER A 86 15.14 0.18 -18.54
N PHE A 87 14.45 1.09 -17.86
CA PHE A 87 14.33 2.49 -18.28
C PHE A 87 14.22 3.41 -17.06
N PRO A 88 14.68 4.68 -17.15
CA PRO A 88 14.64 5.59 -16.02
C PRO A 88 13.21 6.08 -15.75
N LEU A 89 12.79 6.02 -14.48
CA LEU A 89 11.58 6.68 -13.99
C LEU A 89 11.86 8.09 -13.46
N HIS A 90 13.06 8.31 -12.93
CA HIS A 90 13.50 9.60 -12.41
C HIS A 90 15.02 9.72 -12.51
N THR A 91 15.50 10.83 -13.06
CA THR A 91 16.93 11.18 -13.16
C THR A 91 17.21 12.41 -12.32
N GLY A 92 17.46 12.20 -11.03
CA GLY A 92 17.79 13.26 -10.08
C GLY A 92 19.30 13.43 -9.88
N ARG A 93 19.70 14.55 -9.27
CA ARG A 93 21.11 14.83 -8.94
C ARG A 93 21.69 13.87 -7.90
N THR A 94 20.85 13.37 -6.99
CA THR A 94 21.28 12.52 -5.86
C THR A 94 20.76 11.10 -5.95
N VAL A 95 19.66 10.88 -6.69
CA VAL A 95 18.98 9.58 -6.81
C VAL A 95 18.50 9.42 -8.24
N ILE A 96 18.79 8.26 -8.83
CA ILE A 96 18.22 7.82 -10.10
C ILE A 96 17.33 6.61 -9.79
N VAL A 97 16.08 6.64 -10.25
CA VAL A 97 15.13 5.54 -10.09
C VAL A 97 14.96 4.88 -11.45
N VAL A 98 15.22 3.58 -11.51
CA VAL A 98 15.11 2.77 -12.71
C VAL A 98 14.07 1.67 -12.49
N GLN A 99 13.28 1.40 -13.52
CA GLN A 99 12.35 0.27 -13.54
C GLN A 99 12.85 -0.78 -14.53
N THR A 100 12.80 -2.05 -14.15
CA THR A 100 13.21 -3.19 -15.01
C THR A 100 12.06 -4.18 -15.19
N ASP A 101 11.41 -4.20 -16.35
CA ASP A 101 10.34 -5.16 -16.60
C ASP A 101 10.94 -6.47 -17.11
N LEU A 102 10.65 -7.61 -16.46
CA LEU A 102 11.05 -8.94 -16.90
C LEU A 102 9.85 -9.69 -17.49
N GLY A 103 10.02 -10.32 -18.63
CA GLY A 103 9.01 -11.14 -19.29
C GLY A 103 9.58 -12.42 -19.92
N ASP A 104 8.71 -13.36 -20.27
CA ASP A 104 9.08 -14.56 -21.03
C ASP A 104 9.13 -14.29 -22.54
N GLY A 105 9.54 -15.28 -23.33
CA GLY A 105 9.61 -15.18 -24.80
C GLY A 105 8.27 -14.93 -25.51
N ASN A 106 7.13 -15.00 -24.80
CA ASN A 106 5.81 -14.64 -25.31
C ASN A 106 5.35 -13.25 -24.84
N GLY A 107 6.22 -12.50 -24.15
CA GLY A 107 5.92 -11.18 -23.60
C GLY A 107 5.13 -11.21 -22.30
N LYS A 108 4.93 -12.37 -21.66
CA LYS A 108 4.23 -12.43 -20.37
C LYS A 108 5.15 -12.02 -19.23
N ARG A 109 4.65 -11.22 -18.28
CA ARG A 109 5.46 -10.69 -17.18
C ARG A 109 5.91 -11.81 -16.23
N VAL A 110 7.22 -11.86 -15.98
CA VAL A 110 7.89 -12.81 -15.09
C VAL A 110 8.18 -12.15 -13.73
N ALA A 111 8.70 -10.92 -13.76
CA ALA A 111 9.06 -10.17 -12.56
C ALA A 111 9.16 -8.66 -12.83
N GLN A 112 9.08 -7.82 -11.79
CA GLN A 112 9.21 -6.36 -11.92
C GLN A 112 9.65 -5.67 -10.60
N PRO A 113 10.49 -4.62 -10.65
CA PRO A 113 10.72 -3.68 -9.55
C PRO A 113 9.52 -2.80 -9.24
N GLU A 114 9.40 -2.39 -7.98
CA GLU A 114 8.19 -1.71 -7.50
C GLU A 114 7.95 -0.34 -8.14
N ARG A 115 6.71 -0.16 -8.62
CA ARG A 115 6.15 1.12 -9.06
C ARG A 115 5.68 1.97 -7.86
N ARG A 116 6.55 2.26 -6.89
CA ARG A 116 6.23 3.07 -5.68
C ARG A 116 4.91 2.62 -5.01
N ASN A 117 4.73 1.31 -4.80
CA ASN A 117 3.51 0.72 -4.23
C ASN A 117 2.21 1.07 -5.01
N ALA A 118 2.27 1.15 -6.34
CA ALA A 118 1.08 1.33 -7.17
C ALA A 118 0.11 0.14 -7.07
N LEU A 119 -1.19 0.44 -7.15
CA LEU A 119 -2.29 -0.51 -7.05
C LEU A 119 -2.62 -1.06 -8.44
N SER A 120 -1.92 -2.12 -8.84
CA SER A 120 -2.32 -2.96 -9.97
C SER A 120 -3.49 -3.87 -9.59
N SER A 121 -4.18 -4.46 -10.57
CA SER A 121 -5.27 -5.41 -10.30
C SER A 121 -4.82 -6.60 -9.45
N ASN A 122 -3.58 -7.09 -9.62
CA ASN A 122 -3.03 -8.18 -8.81
C ASN A 122 -2.77 -7.73 -7.37
N THR A 123 -2.21 -6.53 -7.17
CA THR A 123 -2.02 -5.96 -5.84
C THR A 123 -3.36 -5.77 -5.12
N LEU A 124 -4.35 -5.24 -5.83
CA LEU A 124 -5.71 -5.08 -5.31
C LEU A 124 -6.33 -6.43 -4.95
N ALA A 125 -6.20 -7.45 -5.81
CA ALA A 125 -6.71 -8.79 -5.54
C ALA A 125 -6.02 -9.44 -4.32
N ALA A 126 -4.71 -9.28 -4.18
CA ALA A 126 -3.95 -9.78 -3.04
C ALA A 126 -4.38 -9.09 -1.74
N LEU A 127 -4.54 -7.77 -1.75
CA LEU A 127 -5.04 -7.01 -0.61
C LEU A 127 -6.47 -7.43 -0.25
N HIS A 128 -7.34 -7.64 -1.24
CA HIS A 128 -8.69 -8.15 -0.99
C HIS A 128 -8.69 -9.46 -0.22
N ARG A 129 -7.90 -10.44 -0.69
CA ARG A 129 -7.78 -11.76 -0.06
C ARG A 129 -7.22 -11.65 1.35
N GLU A 130 -6.23 -10.80 1.57
CA GLU A 130 -5.65 -10.61 2.90
C GLU A 130 -6.64 -9.95 3.86
N PHE A 131 -7.41 -8.95 3.40
CA PHE A 131 -8.45 -8.35 4.22
C PHE A 131 -9.63 -9.30 4.47
N ASP A 132 -9.94 -10.23 3.57
CA ASP A 132 -10.91 -11.31 3.83
C ASP A 132 -10.39 -12.29 4.89
N ARG A 133 -9.11 -12.67 4.81
CA ARG A 133 -8.45 -13.50 5.82
C ARG A 133 -8.48 -12.81 7.19
N ILE A 134 -8.14 -11.52 7.25
CA ILE A 134 -8.18 -10.71 8.48
C ILE A 134 -9.60 -10.63 9.04
N ALA A 135 -10.60 -10.41 8.18
CA ALA A 135 -12.00 -10.33 8.61
C ALA A 135 -12.49 -11.66 9.20
N GLY A 136 -12.01 -12.79 8.69
CA GLY A 136 -12.34 -14.13 9.17
C GLY A 136 -11.51 -14.63 10.36
N ASP A 137 -10.41 -13.95 10.70
CA ASP A 137 -9.48 -14.39 11.75
C ASP A 137 -9.73 -13.65 13.08
N PRO A 138 -10.36 -14.31 14.09
CA PRO A 138 -10.64 -13.68 15.37
C PRO A 138 -9.39 -13.35 16.18
N ALA A 139 -8.22 -13.91 15.84
CA ALA A 139 -6.96 -13.60 16.49
C ALA A 139 -6.41 -12.22 16.08
N VAL A 140 -6.80 -11.70 14.90
CA VAL A 140 -6.39 -10.36 14.46
C VAL A 140 -7.22 -9.30 15.18
N ARG A 141 -6.53 -8.41 15.90
CA ARG A 141 -7.16 -7.40 16.76
C ARG A 141 -6.87 -5.96 16.35
N VAL A 142 -5.77 -5.72 15.63
CA VAL A 142 -5.39 -4.43 15.03
C VAL A 142 -4.56 -4.72 13.78
N VAL A 143 -4.72 -3.91 12.74
CA VAL A 143 -3.91 -3.95 11.51
C VAL A 143 -3.06 -2.68 11.44
N VAL A 144 -1.79 -2.83 11.07
CA VAL A 144 -0.93 -1.71 10.66
C VAL A 144 -0.62 -1.88 9.18
N LEU A 145 -0.98 -0.89 8.37
CA LEU A 145 -0.73 -0.83 6.95
C LEU A 145 0.33 0.24 6.67
N THR A 146 1.39 -0.13 5.94
CA THR A 146 2.46 0.78 5.52
C THR A 146 2.91 0.43 4.11
N GLY A 147 3.62 1.36 3.45
CA GLY A 147 4.31 1.08 2.20
C GLY A 147 5.75 0.67 2.45
N GLU A 148 6.31 -0.12 1.53
CA GLU A 148 7.74 -0.38 1.53
C GLU A 148 8.50 0.73 0.79
N GLY A 149 9.77 0.93 1.13
CA GLY A 149 10.65 1.92 0.49
C GLY A 149 10.23 3.38 0.71
N ILE A 150 10.39 4.19 -0.33
CA ILE A 150 10.29 5.67 -0.25
C ILE A 150 8.86 6.24 -0.24
N GLY A 151 7.83 5.41 -0.39
CA GLY A 151 6.45 5.86 -0.60
C GLY A 151 5.44 4.95 0.10
N PHE A 152 4.30 5.51 0.46
CA PHE A 152 3.19 4.72 0.99
C PHE A 152 2.46 4.00 -0.14
N CYS A 153 1.91 4.76 -1.08
CA CYS A 153 1.20 4.22 -2.24
C CYS A 153 1.02 5.32 -3.31
N ALA A 154 1.42 5.04 -4.55
CA ALA A 154 1.30 5.97 -5.66
C ALA A 154 -0.10 6.01 -6.31
N GLY A 155 -1.02 5.14 -5.88
CA GLY A 155 -2.37 5.03 -6.43
C GLY A 155 -2.47 4.03 -7.58
N ALA A 156 -3.51 4.16 -8.40
CA ALA A 156 -3.80 3.21 -9.48
C ALA A 156 -2.61 3.03 -10.43
N ASP A 157 -2.31 1.79 -10.78
CA ASP A 157 -1.27 1.48 -11.75
C ASP A 157 -1.77 1.67 -13.19
N ILE A 158 -1.81 2.92 -13.64
CA ILE A 158 -2.26 3.32 -14.98
C ILE A 158 -1.36 2.82 -16.13
N LYS A 159 -0.24 2.19 -15.81
CA LYS A 159 0.74 1.67 -16.78
C LYS A 159 0.62 0.16 -17.00
N SER A 160 -0.22 -0.53 -16.21
CA SER A 160 -0.45 -1.96 -16.36
C SER A 160 -1.65 -2.23 -17.25
N GLY A 161 -1.49 -3.16 -18.19
CA GLY A 161 -2.54 -3.58 -19.12
C GLY A 161 -3.37 -4.74 -18.58
N PRO A 162 -4.47 -5.12 -19.27
CA PRO A 162 -5.24 -6.32 -18.94
C PRO A 162 -4.35 -7.59 -18.94
N GLU A 163 -3.38 -7.66 -19.84
CA GLU A 163 -2.38 -8.75 -19.91
C GLU A 163 -1.49 -8.89 -18.65
N ASP A 164 -1.43 -7.88 -17.80
CA ASP A 164 -0.65 -7.91 -16.55
C ASP A 164 -1.46 -8.46 -15.36
N SER A 165 -2.75 -8.76 -15.57
CA SER A 165 -3.63 -9.27 -14.52
C SER A 165 -3.73 -10.80 -14.56
N ASP A 166 -3.10 -11.45 -13.59
CA ASP A 166 -3.08 -12.90 -13.41
C ASP A 166 -3.76 -13.22 -12.07
N ASP A 167 -4.61 -14.24 -12.03
CA ASP A 167 -5.27 -14.72 -10.80
C ASP A 167 -6.14 -13.68 -10.05
N LEU A 168 -7.21 -13.25 -10.73
CA LEU A 168 -8.30 -12.45 -10.15
C LEU A 168 -9.45 -13.32 -9.60
N GLY A 169 -9.23 -14.60 -9.34
CA GLY A 169 -10.26 -15.49 -8.81
C GLY A 169 -10.72 -15.07 -7.41
N GLY A 170 -12.03 -15.10 -7.17
CA GLY A 170 -12.62 -14.90 -5.84
C GLY A 170 -12.60 -13.47 -5.29
N VAL A 171 -12.22 -12.48 -6.10
CA VAL A 171 -12.30 -11.05 -5.74
C VAL A 171 -13.43 -10.33 -6.51
N PRO A 172 -13.99 -9.22 -5.97
CA PRO A 172 -15.08 -8.50 -6.63
C PRO A 172 -14.75 -8.13 -8.08
N GLY A 173 -15.62 -8.50 -9.03
CA GLY A 173 -15.41 -8.18 -10.44
C GLY A 173 -14.26 -8.92 -11.14
N GLY A 174 -13.57 -9.85 -10.47
CA GLY A 174 -12.41 -10.55 -11.05
C GLY A 174 -12.72 -11.46 -12.24
N GLU A 175 -13.88 -12.11 -12.25
CA GLU A 175 -14.34 -12.91 -13.40
C GLU A 175 -14.68 -12.02 -14.61
N LEU A 176 -15.19 -10.81 -14.35
CA LEU A 176 -15.42 -9.81 -15.40
C LEU A 176 -14.09 -9.31 -15.96
N LEU A 177 -13.16 -8.88 -15.09
CA LEU A 177 -11.83 -8.39 -15.47
C LEU A 177 -11.04 -9.41 -16.30
N SER A 178 -11.16 -10.71 -15.99
CA SER A 178 -10.46 -11.78 -16.73
C SER A 178 -11.08 -12.11 -18.10
N ARG A 179 -12.28 -11.62 -18.40
CA ARG A 179 -13.02 -11.94 -19.64
C ARG A 179 -13.22 -10.75 -20.58
N VAL A 180 -12.99 -9.54 -20.10
CA VAL A 180 -13.21 -8.31 -20.89
C VAL A 180 -11.90 -7.80 -21.45
N SER A 181 -11.89 -7.54 -22.76
CA SER A 181 -10.74 -6.95 -23.46
C SER A 181 -10.99 -5.50 -23.87
N ASN A 182 -12.21 -4.98 -23.65
CA ASN A 182 -12.54 -3.59 -23.96
C ASN A 182 -11.83 -2.65 -22.96
N PRO A 183 -10.95 -1.73 -23.40
CA PRO A 183 -10.15 -0.90 -22.52
C PRO A 183 -10.96 -0.06 -21.53
N THR A 184 -12.11 0.45 -21.96
CA THR A 184 -13.02 1.24 -21.13
C THR A 184 -13.62 0.40 -20.01
N VAL A 185 -14.07 -0.81 -20.35
CA VAL A 185 -14.67 -1.74 -19.37
C VAL A 185 -13.62 -2.22 -18.36
N VAL A 186 -12.40 -2.53 -18.82
CA VAL A 186 -11.28 -2.89 -17.93
C VAL A 186 -10.99 -1.77 -16.93
N THR A 187 -10.96 -0.52 -17.40
CA THR A 187 -10.69 0.64 -16.55
C THR A 187 -11.75 0.79 -15.45
N PHE A 188 -13.04 0.72 -15.80
CA PHE A 188 -14.11 0.82 -14.81
C PHE A 188 -14.13 -0.36 -13.84
N ALA A 189 -13.87 -1.57 -14.31
CA ALA A 189 -13.84 -2.75 -13.44
C ALA A 189 -12.64 -2.73 -12.48
N ALA A 190 -11.47 -2.22 -12.92
CA ALA A 190 -10.32 -2.02 -12.04
C ALA A 190 -10.58 -0.93 -10.99
N GLN A 191 -11.29 0.13 -11.37
CA GLN A 191 -11.75 1.18 -10.47
C GLN A 191 -12.71 0.61 -9.41
N GLU A 192 -13.68 -0.20 -9.82
CA GLU A 192 -14.63 -0.85 -8.91
C GLU A 192 -13.91 -1.81 -7.93
N LEU A 193 -12.95 -2.58 -8.42
CA LEU A 193 -12.10 -3.42 -7.56
C LEU A 193 -11.41 -2.57 -6.50
N MET A 194 -10.78 -1.45 -6.89
CA MET A 194 -10.12 -0.54 -5.96
C MET A 194 -11.09 0.10 -4.95
N ALA A 195 -12.23 0.62 -5.41
CA ALA A 195 -13.25 1.21 -4.54
C ALA A 195 -13.79 0.21 -3.52
N SER A 196 -14.05 -1.03 -3.95
CA SER A 196 -14.55 -2.10 -3.08
C SER A 196 -13.51 -2.53 -2.03
N LEU A 197 -12.20 -2.46 -2.33
CA LEU A 197 -11.15 -2.67 -1.34
C LEU A 197 -11.19 -1.60 -0.26
N PHE A 198 -11.32 -0.33 -0.66
CA PHE A 198 -11.34 0.78 0.30
C PHE A 198 -12.61 0.75 1.16
N GLU A 199 -13.76 0.36 0.60
CA GLU A 199 -14.95 0.08 1.39
C GLU A 199 -14.72 -1.07 2.37
N LYS A 200 -14.13 -2.18 1.93
CA LYS A 200 -13.82 -3.33 2.79
C LYS A 200 -12.96 -2.94 3.99
N ILE A 201 -11.92 -2.13 3.78
CA ILE A 201 -11.06 -1.61 4.85
C ILE A 201 -11.85 -0.71 5.80
N HIS A 202 -12.65 0.22 5.25
CA HIS A 202 -13.45 1.16 6.03
C HIS A 202 -14.46 0.44 6.93
N ARG A 203 -15.10 -0.64 6.43
CA ARG A 203 -16.12 -1.42 7.15
C ARG A 203 -15.55 -2.56 7.99
N LEU A 204 -14.24 -2.79 7.97
CA LEU A 204 -13.60 -3.83 8.76
C LEU A 204 -13.82 -3.58 10.25
N ARG A 205 -14.36 -4.54 11.01
CA ARG A 205 -14.53 -4.36 12.48
C ARG A 205 -13.19 -4.14 13.19
N VAL A 206 -12.12 -4.74 12.68
CA VAL A 206 -10.76 -4.58 13.23
C VAL A 206 -10.23 -3.17 12.93
N PRO A 207 -9.66 -2.45 13.91
CA PRO A 207 -9.01 -1.16 13.68
C PRO A 207 -7.80 -1.27 12.73
N VAL A 208 -7.69 -0.31 11.82
CA VAL A 208 -6.62 -0.22 10.81
C VAL A 208 -5.87 1.10 10.97
N ILE A 209 -4.56 1.00 11.19
CA ILE A 209 -3.63 2.11 11.32
C ILE A 209 -2.83 2.24 10.02
N ALA A 210 -2.93 3.36 9.33
CA ALA A 210 -2.03 3.72 8.24
C ALA A 210 -0.77 4.37 8.81
N ALA A 211 0.36 3.68 8.71
CA ALA A 211 1.70 4.21 8.96
C ALA A 211 2.27 4.73 7.64
N VAL A 212 2.09 6.02 7.37
CA VAL A 212 2.39 6.64 6.07
C VAL A 212 3.87 7.05 6.02
N ASN A 213 4.70 6.19 5.43
CA ASN A 213 6.17 6.30 5.36
C ASN A 213 6.65 7.35 4.36
N GLY A 214 5.86 7.66 3.33
CA GLY A 214 6.21 8.61 2.27
C GLY A 214 5.00 9.10 1.50
N ALA A 215 5.13 9.29 0.19
CA ALA A 215 4.05 9.78 -0.67
C ALA A 215 2.82 8.84 -0.66
N ALA A 216 1.63 9.41 -0.41
CA ALA A 216 0.32 8.78 -0.52
C ALA A 216 -0.52 9.58 -1.52
N HIS A 217 -0.59 9.11 -2.76
CA HIS A 217 -1.15 9.88 -3.89
C HIS A 217 -2.30 9.14 -4.58
N GLY A 218 -3.32 9.87 -5.01
CA GLY A 218 -4.49 9.33 -5.73
C GLY A 218 -5.13 8.16 -4.99
N GLY A 219 -5.21 6.98 -5.62
CA GLY A 219 -5.68 5.76 -4.96
C GLY A 219 -4.94 5.43 -3.65
N GLY A 220 -3.65 5.77 -3.52
CA GLY A 220 -2.89 5.60 -2.27
C GLY A 220 -3.27 6.59 -1.19
N PHE A 221 -3.72 7.78 -1.59
CA PHE A 221 -4.34 8.74 -0.67
C PHE A 221 -5.70 8.22 -0.21
N ALA A 222 -6.55 7.74 -1.12
CA ALA A 222 -7.84 7.13 -0.79
C ALA A 222 -7.70 5.90 0.12
N LEU A 223 -6.67 5.08 -0.07
CA LEU A 223 -6.31 3.96 0.81
C LEU A 223 -5.96 4.42 2.23
N ALA A 224 -5.16 5.48 2.36
CA ALA A 224 -4.85 6.06 3.68
C ALA A 224 -6.11 6.65 4.35
N LEU A 225 -6.99 7.29 3.58
CA LEU A 225 -8.28 7.81 4.07
C LEU A 225 -9.24 6.69 4.50
N ALA A 226 -9.15 5.50 3.90
CA ALA A 226 -9.97 4.35 4.26
C ALA A 226 -9.58 3.73 5.62
N CYS A 227 -8.36 3.96 6.09
CA CYS A 227 -7.90 3.51 7.42
C CYS A 227 -8.51 4.37 8.54
N ASP A 228 -8.52 3.87 9.78
CA ASP A 228 -9.13 4.58 10.91
C ASP A 228 -8.20 5.66 11.47
N ILE A 229 -6.94 5.28 11.70
CA ILE A 229 -5.91 6.15 12.26
C ILE A 229 -4.81 6.31 11.23
N ARG A 230 -4.35 7.55 11.04
CA ARG A 230 -3.17 7.86 10.21
C ARG A 230 -2.06 8.44 11.08
N ILE A 231 -0.87 7.88 10.95
CA ILE A 231 0.38 8.37 11.54
C ILE A 231 1.34 8.59 10.38
N ALA A 232 1.97 9.75 10.31
CA ALA A 232 2.84 10.11 9.21
C ALA A 232 4.30 10.21 9.64
N SER A 233 5.18 9.74 8.76
CA SER A 233 6.56 10.21 8.71
C SER A 233 6.59 11.70 8.37
N GLU A 234 7.55 12.46 8.91
CA GLU A 234 7.80 13.85 8.49
C GLU A 234 8.07 14.00 6.98
N ARG A 235 8.48 12.91 6.32
CA ARG A 235 8.69 12.83 4.86
C ARG A 235 7.41 12.61 4.06
N ALA A 236 6.27 12.35 4.71
CA ALA A 236 5.02 12.04 4.02
C ALA A 236 4.49 13.22 3.21
N ARG A 237 3.78 12.89 2.12
CA ARG A 237 3.08 13.83 1.25
C ARG A 237 1.72 13.22 0.89
N PHE A 238 0.68 14.03 0.91
CA PHE A 238 -0.70 13.61 0.67
C PHE A 238 -1.28 14.43 -0.47
N GLY A 239 -1.86 13.77 -1.47
CA GLY A 239 -2.41 14.51 -2.60
C GLY A 239 -3.30 13.68 -3.50
N SER A 240 -4.25 14.38 -4.12
CA SER A 240 -5.14 13.84 -5.14
C SER A 240 -4.94 14.67 -6.40
N PHE A 241 -4.55 14.03 -7.50
CA PHE A 241 -4.11 14.70 -8.73
C PHE A 241 -5.01 14.41 -9.94
N GLU A 242 -6.18 13.84 -9.70
CA GLU A 242 -7.18 13.42 -10.68
C GLU A 242 -7.66 14.63 -11.50
N ALA A 243 -7.98 15.75 -10.83
CA ALA A 243 -8.45 16.97 -11.48
C ALA A 243 -7.44 17.55 -12.48
N ARG A 244 -6.13 17.43 -12.23
CA ARG A 244 -5.07 17.84 -13.20
C ARG A 244 -5.12 17.08 -14.51
N ARG A 245 -5.74 15.89 -14.49
CA ARG A 245 -5.85 14.96 -15.62
C ARG A 245 -7.28 14.88 -16.15
N GLY A 246 -8.16 15.77 -15.72
CA GLY A 246 -9.57 15.81 -16.13
C GLY A 246 -10.45 14.72 -15.49
N PHE A 247 -9.95 14.03 -14.46
CA PHE A 247 -10.70 12.99 -13.77
C PHE A 247 -11.44 13.53 -12.54
N HIS A 248 -12.60 12.93 -12.26
CA HIS A 248 -13.32 13.11 -11.00
C HIS A 248 -12.62 12.34 -9.89
N HIS A 249 -12.55 12.91 -8.69
CA HIS A 249 -12.03 12.23 -7.50
C HIS A 249 -13.04 11.18 -7.03
N ALA A 250 -12.67 9.91 -7.05
CA ALA A 250 -13.55 8.78 -6.73
C ALA A 250 -13.05 7.96 -5.53
N ASP A 251 -13.59 6.75 -5.35
CA ASP A 251 -13.15 5.70 -4.39
C ASP A 251 -13.17 6.12 -2.92
N GLY A 252 -13.97 7.13 -2.61
CA GLY A 252 -14.11 7.71 -1.29
C GLY A 252 -13.10 8.82 -0.96
N GLY A 253 -12.31 9.28 -1.93
CA GLY A 253 -11.38 10.39 -1.77
C GLY A 253 -12.07 11.69 -1.33
N ILE A 254 -13.20 12.06 -1.94
CA ILE A 254 -13.96 13.27 -1.55
C ILE A 254 -14.63 13.07 -0.19
N VAL A 255 -15.49 12.06 -0.08
CA VAL A 255 -16.39 11.91 1.08
C VAL A 255 -15.62 11.67 2.37
N ARG A 256 -14.56 10.85 2.35
CA ARG A 256 -13.74 10.62 3.55
C ARG A 256 -12.91 11.86 3.88
N LEU A 257 -12.37 12.57 2.89
CA LEU A 257 -11.61 13.79 3.16
C LEU A 257 -12.48 14.87 3.80
N VAL A 258 -13.73 15.06 3.34
CA VAL A 258 -14.68 15.99 3.95
C VAL A 258 -14.99 15.57 5.39
N ASN A 259 -15.23 14.29 5.65
CA ASN A 259 -15.53 13.80 6.99
C ASN A 259 -14.33 13.88 7.95
N ILE A 260 -13.10 13.83 7.43
CA ILE A 260 -11.86 13.87 8.24
C ILE A 260 -11.38 15.30 8.47
N CYS A 261 -11.30 16.12 7.42
CA CYS A 261 -10.65 17.44 7.45
C CYS A 261 -11.63 18.62 7.31
N GLY A 262 -12.90 18.34 7.00
CA GLY A 262 -13.91 19.36 6.67
C GLY A 262 -13.85 19.83 5.22
N ALA A 263 -14.93 20.51 4.80
CA ALA A 263 -15.12 20.93 3.41
C ALA A 263 -14.06 21.94 2.92
N GLY A 264 -13.57 22.83 3.78
CA GLY A 264 -12.58 23.85 3.38
C GLY A 264 -11.27 23.23 2.90
N VAL A 265 -10.71 22.30 3.67
CA VAL A 265 -9.48 21.56 3.31
C VAL A 265 -9.71 20.68 2.09
N ALA A 266 -10.88 20.01 2.02
CA ALA A 266 -11.23 19.19 0.87
C ALA A 266 -11.31 20.03 -0.42
N LEU A 267 -11.96 21.20 -0.40
CA LEU A 267 -12.05 22.10 -1.55
C LEU A 267 -10.67 22.62 -1.94
N GLU A 268 -9.85 23.07 -0.97
CA GLU A 268 -8.49 23.54 -1.24
C GLU A 268 -7.68 22.45 -1.96
N MET A 269 -7.57 21.25 -1.38
CA MET A 269 -6.75 20.17 -1.93
C MET A 269 -7.29 19.65 -3.26
N LEU A 270 -8.60 19.42 -3.38
CA LEU A 270 -9.17 18.71 -4.53
C LEU A 270 -9.37 19.62 -5.76
N LEU A 271 -9.65 20.92 -5.55
CA LEU A 271 -9.81 21.89 -6.65
C LEU A 271 -8.46 22.38 -7.18
N THR A 272 -7.48 22.60 -6.31
CA THR A 272 -6.12 22.97 -6.74
C THR A 272 -5.32 21.75 -7.21
N ALA A 273 -5.71 20.56 -6.74
CA ALA A 273 -4.97 19.32 -6.92
C ALA A 273 -3.51 19.44 -6.48
N GLU A 274 -3.23 20.28 -5.49
CA GLU A 274 -1.92 20.41 -4.86
C GLU A 274 -1.79 19.45 -3.67
N PRO A 275 -0.59 18.85 -3.47
CA PRO A 275 -0.36 18.01 -2.32
C PRO A 275 -0.09 18.87 -1.07
N ILE A 276 -0.35 18.30 0.09
CA ILE A 276 0.06 18.84 1.38
C ILE A 276 1.14 17.98 2.01
N ASP A 277 1.98 18.61 2.84
CA ASP A 277 3.00 17.91 3.63
C ASP A 277 2.46 17.35 4.94
N ALA A 278 3.29 16.57 5.63
CA ALA A 278 2.94 15.93 6.90
C ALA A 278 2.51 16.95 7.96
N GLU A 279 3.15 18.12 8.01
CA GLU A 279 2.84 19.15 9.00
C GLU A 279 1.48 19.81 8.72
N ARG A 280 1.20 20.16 7.46
CA ARG A 280 -0.14 20.64 7.06
C ARG A 280 -1.19 19.56 7.28
N ALA A 281 -0.88 18.29 7.00
CA ALA A 281 -1.76 17.16 7.27
C ALA A 281 -2.11 17.03 8.76
N LEU A 282 -1.16 17.29 9.66
CA LEU A 282 -1.43 17.33 11.11
C LEU A 282 -2.34 18.50 11.45
N ARG A 283 -2.06 19.71 10.94
CA ARG A 283 -2.85 20.92 11.21
C ARG A 283 -4.30 20.83 10.73
N CYS A 284 -4.60 20.01 9.73
CA CYS A 284 -5.96 19.81 9.23
C CYS A 284 -6.63 18.51 9.73
N ASN A 285 -6.05 17.83 10.74
CA ASN A 285 -6.54 16.57 11.29
C ASN A 285 -6.55 15.40 10.29
N LEU A 286 -5.89 15.53 9.14
CA LEU A 286 -5.72 14.43 8.19
C LEU A 286 -4.92 13.30 8.85
N VAL A 287 -3.89 13.63 9.61
CA VAL A 287 -3.10 12.67 10.40
C VAL A 287 -3.16 13.01 11.88
N SER A 288 -3.11 11.99 12.72
CA SER A 288 -3.15 12.14 14.18
C SER A 288 -1.79 12.50 14.78
N ARG A 289 -0.70 12.09 14.12
CA ARG A 289 0.69 12.27 14.57
C ARG A 289 1.62 12.40 13.37
N VAL A 290 2.66 13.20 13.54
CA VAL A 290 3.83 13.26 12.64
C VAL A 290 5.06 12.96 13.47
N VAL A 291 5.90 12.04 12.99
CA VAL A 291 7.12 11.59 13.69
C VAL A 291 8.32 11.53 12.74
N PRO A 292 9.55 11.55 13.27
CA PRO A 292 10.74 11.22 12.47
C PRO A 292 10.55 9.90 11.74
N HIS A 293 11.01 9.82 10.49
CA HIS A 293 10.74 8.68 9.60
C HIS A 293 11.11 7.33 10.23
N GLU A 294 12.25 7.28 10.90
CA GLU A 294 12.84 6.10 11.54
C GLU A 294 12.00 5.61 12.74
N ARG A 295 11.15 6.48 13.30
CA ARG A 295 10.27 6.20 14.45
C ARG A 295 8.85 5.84 14.04
N LEU A 296 8.51 5.89 12.75
CA LEU A 296 7.14 5.70 12.26
C LEU A 296 6.53 4.37 12.70
N MET A 297 7.24 3.27 12.50
CA MET A 297 6.72 1.94 12.85
C MET A 297 6.64 1.74 14.36
N GLU A 298 7.60 2.26 15.12
CA GLU A 298 7.55 2.24 16.58
C GLU A 298 6.31 3.00 17.11
N GLU A 299 6.00 4.15 16.52
CA GLU A 299 4.84 4.94 16.88
C GLU A 299 3.53 4.23 16.51
N ALA A 300 3.46 3.62 15.32
CA ALA A 300 2.31 2.82 14.90
C ALA A 300 2.08 1.61 15.83
N HIS A 301 3.14 0.91 16.23
CA HIS A 301 3.06 -0.17 17.21
C HIS A 301 2.65 0.33 18.59
N THR A 302 3.11 1.51 18.99
CA THR A 302 2.68 2.15 20.23
C THR A 302 1.17 2.40 20.23
N VAL A 303 0.62 2.97 19.15
CA VAL A 303 -0.84 3.15 19.01
C VAL A 303 -1.57 1.79 18.97
N ALA A 304 -1.04 0.80 18.25
CA ALA A 304 -1.61 -0.54 18.23
C ALA A 304 -1.69 -1.15 19.63
N ARG A 305 -0.63 -1.02 20.45
CA ARG A 305 -0.61 -1.48 21.84
C ARG A 305 -1.62 -0.73 22.73
N GLN A 306 -1.78 0.58 22.49
CA GLN A 306 -2.80 1.39 23.16
C GLN A 306 -4.22 0.90 22.85
N ILE A 307 -4.47 0.35 21.66
CA ILE A 307 -5.75 -0.26 21.29
C ILE A 307 -5.89 -1.66 21.91
N LEU A 308 -4.84 -2.49 21.82
CA LEU A 308 -4.85 -3.89 22.26
C LEU A 308 -5.08 -4.07 23.76
N ARG A 309 -4.69 -3.09 24.60
CA ARG A 309 -4.94 -3.13 26.04
C ARG A 309 -6.41 -2.99 26.43
N ASN A 310 -7.27 -2.48 25.54
CA ASN A 310 -8.70 -2.23 25.81
C ASN A 310 -9.55 -3.49 25.54
N SER A 311 -10.83 -3.47 25.95
CA SER A 311 -11.79 -4.51 25.54
C SER A 311 -12.00 -4.41 24.03
N GLN A 312 -11.74 -5.50 23.32
CA GLN A 312 -11.85 -5.51 21.86
C GLN A 312 -13.30 -5.44 21.40
N THR A 313 -14.25 -5.89 22.21
CA THR A 313 -15.69 -5.68 21.95
C THR A 313 -16.02 -4.19 21.97
N ALA A 314 -15.57 -3.47 23.00
CA ALA A 314 -15.78 -2.03 23.12
C ALA A 314 -15.09 -1.24 22.00
N VAL A 315 -13.85 -1.57 21.65
CA VAL A 315 -13.10 -0.93 20.55
C VAL A 315 -13.84 -1.09 19.22
N ARG A 316 -14.28 -2.31 18.89
CA ARG A 316 -14.98 -2.60 17.64
C ARG A 316 -16.33 -1.88 17.58
N SER A 317 -17.08 -1.89 18.69
CA SER A 317 -18.35 -1.17 18.82
C SER A 317 -18.19 0.34 18.67
N ALA A 318 -17.15 0.93 19.27
CA ALA A 318 -16.85 2.35 19.12
C ALA A 318 -16.52 2.72 17.67
N LYS A 319 -15.66 1.94 16.99
CA LYS A 319 -15.35 2.14 15.56
C LYS A 319 -16.62 2.10 14.71
N GLU A 320 -17.42 1.04 14.85
CA GLU A 320 -18.67 0.84 14.10
C GLU A 320 -19.63 2.02 14.31
N THR A 321 -19.85 2.41 15.58
CA THR A 321 -20.70 3.55 15.94
C THR A 321 -20.23 4.84 15.29
N ILE A 322 -18.93 5.19 15.41
CA ILE A 322 -18.37 6.42 14.83
C ILE A 322 -18.62 6.49 13.33
N LEU A 323 -18.37 5.40 12.61
CA LEU A 323 -18.53 5.38 11.15
C LEU A 323 -20.01 5.40 10.74
N ASP A 324 -20.89 4.75 11.49
CA ASP A 324 -22.32 4.72 11.19
C ASP A 324 -23.02 6.04 11.44
N ILE A 325 -22.57 6.86 12.40
CA ILE A 325 -23.25 8.12 12.77
C ILE A 325 -22.91 9.31 11.86
N ILE A 326 -21.81 9.24 11.11
CA ILE A 326 -21.35 10.34 10.26
C ILE A 326 -22.44 10.73 9.25
N GLY A 327 -22.78 12.02 9.21
CA GLY A 327 -23.77 12.57 8.29
C GLY A 327 -25.23 12.34 8.66
N ARG A 328 -25.53 11.71 9.81
CA ARG A 328 -26.91 11.50 10.30
C ARG A 328 -27.41 12.67 11.17
N PRO A 329 -28.72 12.88 11.29
CA PRO A 329 -29.28 13.80 12.29
C PRO A 329 -28.92 13.37 13.72
N LEU A 330 -28.75 14.33 14.64
CA LEU A 330 -28.30 14.07 16.02
C LEU A 330 -29.12 12.99 16.73
N ASP A 331 -30.45 13.01 16.60
CA ASP A 331 -31.32 12.03 17.24
C ASP A 331 -31.02 10.59 16.79
N ASP A 332 -30.70 10.39 15.51
CA ASP A 332 -30.27 9.10 14.99
C ASP A 332 -28.88 8.71 15.51
N GLN A 333 -27.97 9.67 15.64
CA GLN A 333 -26.63 9.42 16.19
C GLN A 333 -26.73 8.90 17.63
N LEU A 334 -27.49 9.60 18.48
CA LEU A 334 -27.72 9.22 19.88
C LEU A 334 -28.42 7.86 20.01
N ARG A 335 -29.40 7.59 19.13
CA ARG A 335 -30.10 6.30 19.11
C ARG A 335 -29.17 5.14 18.74
N ILE A 336 -28.32 5.32 17.73
CA ILE A 336 -27.34 4.30 17.30
C ILE A 336 -26.30 4.07 18.41
N GLU A 337 -25.77 5.15 19.00
CA GLU A 337 -24.82 5.06 20.12
C GLU A 337 -25.42 4.30 21.30
N ALA A 338 -26.66 4.60 21.69
CA ALA A 338 -27.35 3.91 22.78
C ALA A 338 -27.52 2.41 22.48
N LEU A 339 -27.96 2.05 21.27
CA LEU A 339 -28.13 0.65 20.87
C LEU A 339 -26.80 -0.11 20.90
N ASN A 340 -25.74 0.45 20.33
CA ASN A 340 -24.42 -0.18 20.31
C ASN A 340 -23.83 -0.24 21.72
N GLY A 341 -23.87 0.84 22.49
CA GLY A 341 -23.33 0.91 23.85
C GLY A 341 -23.98 -0.09 24.81
N TYR A 342 -25.32 -0.19 24.81
CA TYR A 342 -26.04 -1.08 25.72
C TYR A 342 -26.05 -2.56 25.29
N SER A 343 -25.71 -2.87 24.04
CA SER A 343 -25.59 -4.24 23.53
C SER A 343 -24.16 -4.78 23.48
N SER A 344 -23.14 -3.96 23.74
CA SER A 344 -21.72 -4.31 23.52
C SER A 344 -20.95 -4.77 24.77
N LEU A 345 -21.62 -5.33 25.78
CA LEU A 345 -20.94 -5.88 26.96
C LEU A 345 -20.13 -7.12 26.57
N GLY A 346 -18.80 -6.99 26.58
CA GLY A 346 -17.88 -8.10 26.31
C GLY A 346 -17.79 -9.08 27.48
N ALA A 347 -17.42 -10.33 27.20
CA ALA A 347 -17.20 -11.35 28.23
C ALA A 347 -16.13 -10.95 29.26
N ASP A 348 -15.20 -10.05 28.90
CA ASP A 348 -14.13 -9.55 29.76
C ASP A 348 -14.54 -8.35 30.63
N THR A 349 -15.79 -7.89 30.54
CA THR A 349 -16.25 -6.67 31.22
C THR A 349 -16.23 -6.81 32.75
N ALA A 350 -16.73 -7.93 33.29
CA ALA A 350 -16.77 -8.16 34.73
C ALA A 350 -15.35 -8.18 35.35
N ASP A 351 -14.43 -8.92 34.73
CA ASP A 351 -13.04 -9.00 35.18
C ASP A 351 -12.32 -7.64 35.12
N ARG A 352 -12.60 -6.83 34.08
CA ARG A 352 -12.04 -5.47 33.97
C ARG A 352 -12.59 -4.55 35.05
N LEU A 353 -13.90 -4.58 35.32
CA LEU A 353 -14.52 -3.80 36.38
C LEU A 353 -13.96 -4.19 37.75
N GLN A 354 -13.76 -5.48 37.99
CA GLN A 354 -13.17 -5.97 39.24
C GLN A 354 -11.75 -5.40 39.44
N ARG A 355 -10.88 -5.50 38.42
CA ARG A 355 -9.54 -4.89 38.46
C ARG A 355 -9.58 -3.38 38.69
N PHE A 356 -10.54 -2.70 38.07
CA PHE A 356 -10.76 -1.28 38.31
C PHE A 356 -11.13 -1.01 39.77
N TYR A 357 -12.08 -1.73 40.36
CA TYR A 357 -12.47 -1.56 41.76
C TYR A 357 -11.32 -1.84 42.73
N GLU A 358 -10.51 -2.87 42.44
CA GLU A 358 -9.32 -3.26 43.21
C GLU A 358 -8.11 -2.33 42.97
N LYS A 359 -8.20 -1.42 41.99
CA LYS A 359 -7.10 -0.52 41.57
C LYS A 359 -5.86 -1.27 41.07
N THR A 360 -6.06 -2.44 40.47
CA THR A 360 -5.01 -3.27 39.85
C THR A 360 -4.98 -3.12 38.33
N ASP A 361 -5.86 -2.30 37.76
CA ASP A 361 -5.92 -1.97 36.35
C ASP A 361 -4.76 -1.06 35.91
N ALA A 362 -4.17 -1.36 34.75
CA ALA A 362 -3.11 -0.56 34.15
C ALA A 362 -3.69 0.71 33.48
N GLY A 363 -3.06 1.87 33.72
CA GLY A 363 -3.39 3.13 33.03
C GLY A 363 -4.41 4.03 33.70
N ARG A 364 -4.50 4.00 35.04
CA ARG A 364 -5.24 5.00 35.82
C ARG A 364 -4.64 6.39 35.64
N ALA A 365 -5.47 7.32 35.16
CA ALA A 365 -5.12 8.73 35.06
C ALA A 365 -4.57 9.27 36.40
N GLY A 366 -3.37 9.86 36.35
CA GLY A 366 -2.76 10.56 37.49
C GLY A 366 -2.11 9.71 38.58
N ARG A 367 -1.96 8.38 38.42
CA ARG A 367 -1.30 7.53 39.45
C ARG A 367 -0.28 6.52 38.92
N SER A 368 -0.41 6.04 37.69
CA SER A 368 0.55 5.14 37.06
C SER A 368 0.75 5.51 35.60
N GLU A 369 2.01 5.73 35.18
CA GLU A 369 2.35 5.62 33.76
C GLU A 369 1.91 4.24 33.29
N THR A 370 1.24 4.15 32.14
CA THR A 370 0.91 2.83 31.58
C THR A 370 2.13 2.35 30.81
N PRO A 371 2.84 1.30 31.25
CA PRO A 371 3.80 0.65 30.38
C PRO A 371 3.01 0.13 29.18
N LEU A 372 3.43 0.50 27.97
CA LEU A 372 2.87 -0.12 26.77
C LEU A 372 3.37 -1.58 26.76
N PRO A 373 2.48 -2.58 26.63
CA PRO A 373 2.84 -4.00 26.73
C PRO A 373 3.88 -4.47 25.71
#